data_AF-A0A7E4V1J8-F1
#
_entry.id   AF-A0A7E4V1J8-F1
#
_cell.length_a   1.000
_cell.length_b   1.000
_cell.length_c   1.000
_cell.angle_alpha   90.00
_cell.angle_beta   90.00
_cell.angle_gamma   90.00
#
_symmetry.space_group_name_H-M   'P 1'
#
loop_
_entity.id
_entity.type
_entity.pdbx_description
1 polymer ?
#
loop_
_entity_poly.entity_id
_entity_poly.type
_entity_poly.pdbx_seq_one_letter_code
_entity_poly.pdbx_strand_id
1 'polypeptide(L)' 'MSGKRRLFTEMTVFALFLGGVHYAYYAIQNNPNLVPKNQQTELFYVRWLKQNVPALKNIGLKEDPKEHS' A
#
# COMPACT_ATOMS: atom_id res chain seq x y z
N MET A 1 -36.19 5.24 3.50
CA MET A 1 -35.05 4.51 2.88
C MET A 1 -33.83 5.43 2.86
N SER A 2 -32.89 5.39 3.83
CA SER A 2 -31.82 6.42 3.81
C SER A 2 -30.46 5.98 4.36
N GLY A 3 -30.36 5.41 5.57
CA GLY A 3 -29.06 5.15 6.21
C GLY A 3 -28.13 4.15 5.49
N LYS A 4 -28.66 3.01 5.02
CA LYS A 4 -27.83 1.94 4.42
C LYS A 4 -27.18 2.33 3.09
N ARG A 5 -27.86 3.13 2.26
CA ARG A 5 -27.31 3.60 0.97
C ARG A 5 -26.22 4.64 1.20
N ARG A 6 -26.43 5.56 2.14
CA ARG A 6 -25.43 6.55 2.53
C ARG A 6 -24.18 5.91 3.10
N LEU A 7 -24.33 4.95 4.02
CA LEU A 7 -23.20 4.19 4.57
C LEU A 7 -22.41 3.47 3.46
N PHE A 8 -23.11 2.82 2.52
CA PHE A 8 -22.45 2.18 1.39
C PHE A 8 -21.66 3.19 0.54
N THR A 9 -22.26 4.33 0.19
CA THR A 9 -21.57 5.39 -0.55
C THR A 9 -20.37 5.94 0.21
N GLU A 10 -20.49 6.21 1.51
CA GLU A 10 -19.39 6.70 2.35
C GLU A 10 -18.25 5.67 2.43
N MET A 11 -18.57 4.39 2.62
CA MET A 11 -17.58 3.31 2.60
C MET A 11 -16.89 3.18 1.25
N THR A 12 -17.64 3.30 0.14
CA THR A 12 -17.06 3.27 -1.20
C THR A 12 -16.12 4.44 -1.44
N VAL A 13 -16.54 5.67 -1.11
CA VAL A 13 -15.70 6.86 -1.27
C VAL A 13 -14.44 6.75 -0.40
N PHE A 14 -14.58 6.27 0.84
CA PHE A 14 -13.45 6.05 1.73
C PHE A 14 -12.48 4.99 1.18
N ALA A 15 -12.99 3.87 0.66
CA ALA A 15 -12.16 2.84 0.04
C ALA A 15 -11.42 3.35 -1.20
N LEU A 16 -12.08 4.15 -2.05
CA LEU A 16 -11.44 4.79 -3.21
C LEU A 16 -10.36 5.78 -2.77
N PHE A 17 -10.62 6.58 -1.75
CA PHE A 17 -9.63 7.50 -1.18
C PHE A 17 -8.40 6.74 -0.67
N LEU A 18 -8.59 5.70 0.15
CA LEU A 18 -7.50 4.86 0.64
C LEU A 18 -6.72 4.21 -0.50
N GLY A 19 -7.41 3.72 -1.54
CA GLY A 19 -6.79 3.17 -2.74
C GLY A 19 -5.94 4.20 -3.49
N GLY A 20 -6.43 5.44 -3.62
CA GLY A 20 -5.69 6.54 -4.23
C GLY A 20 -4.43 6.92 -3.45
N VAL A 21 -4.53 7.05 -2.12
CA VAL A 21 -3.38 7.32 -1.25
C VAL A 21 -2.36 6.20 -1.34
N HIS A 22 -2.81 4.93 -1.32
CA HIS A 22 -1.94 3.77 -1.49
C HIS A 22 -1.21 3.81 -2.83
N TYR A 23 -1.93 4.03 -3.93
CA TYR A 23 -1.34 4.12 -5.26
C TYR A 23 -0.30 5.24 -5.35
N ALA A 24 -0.64 6.45 -4.88
CA ALA A 24 0.28 7.59 -4.90
C ALA A 24 1.55 7.31 -4.07
N TYR A 25 1.41 6.68 -2.90
CA TYR A 25 2.54 6.27 -2.09
C TYR A 25 3.48 5.34 -2.85
N TYR A 26 2.96 4.26 -3.46
CA TYR A 26 3.78 3.34 -4.24
C TYR A 26 4.40 3.98 -5.48
N ALA A 27 3.70 4.91 -6.12
CA ALA A 27 4.26 5.65 -7.26
C ALA A 27 5.46 6.51 -6.84
N ILE A 28 5.39 7.16 -5.67
CA ILE A 28 6.50 7.94 -5.12
C ILE A 28 7.66 7.03 -4.70
N GLN A 29 7.39 5.96 -3.96
CA GLN A 29 8.41 5.04 -3.48
C GLN A 29 9.15 4.34 -4.62
N ASN A 30 8.45 3.96 -5.70
CA ASN A 30 9.08 3.34 -6.87
C ASN A 30 9.80 4.32 -7.80
N ASN A 31 9.75 5.64 -7.53
CA ASN A 31 10.44 6.62 -8.34
C ASN A 31 11.88 6.85 -7.81
N PRO A 32 12.92 6.36 -8.51
CA PRO A 32 14.30 6.44 -8.05
C PRO A 32 14.84 7.87 -7.97
N ASN A 33 14.19 8.84 -8.64
CA ASN A 33 14.57 10.25 -8.58
C ASN A 33 14.02 10.96 -7.33
N LEU A 34 12.97 10.41 -6.71
CA LEU A 34 12.35 10.96 -5.51
C LEU A 34 12.79 10.23 -4.25
N VAL A 35 12.88 8.91 -4.32
CA VAL A 35 13.27 8.05 -3.20
C VAL A 35 14.35 7.08 -3.69
N PRO A 36 15.59 7.23 -3.20
CA PRO A 36 16.65 6.24 -3.42
C PRO A 36 16.20 4.85 -2.98
N LYS A 37 16.61 3.79 -3.70
CA LYS A 37 16.17 2.41 -3.44
C LYS A 37 16.39 1.95 -2.00
N ASN A 38 17.50 2.34 -1.39
CA ASN A 38 17.85 2.02 0.00
C ASN A 38 17.02 2.79 1.04
N GLN A 39 16.18 3.74 0.62
CA GLN A 39 15.28 4.51 1.49
C GLN A 39 13.82 4.18 1.22
N GLN A 40 13.55 3.23 0.32
CA GLN A 40 12.19 2.80 0.04
C GLN A 40 11.62 2.08 1.26
N THR A 41 10.48 2.57 1.71
CA THR A 41 9.77 1.99 2.85
C THR A 41 8.42 1.50 2.37
N GLU A 42 7.99 0.36 2.91
CA GLU A 42 6.67 -0.19 2.63
C GLU A 42 5.69 0.20 3.74
N LEU A 43 4.44 0.49 3.38
CA LEU A 43 3.39 0.80 4.34
C LEU A 43 3.25 -0.33 5.36
N PHE A 44 3.12 0.03 6.64
CA PHE A 44 3.08 -0.93 7.74
C PHE A 44 2.05 -2.05 7.55
N TYR A 45 0.85 -1.73 7.04
CA TYR A 45 -0.21 -2.70 6.87
C TYR A 45 0.04 -3.64 5.69
N VAL A 46 0.82 -3.23 4.69
CA VAL A 46 1.22 -4.13 3.60
C VAL A 46 2.25 -5.13 4.11
N ARG A 47 3.21 -4.68 4.93
CA ARG A 47 4.12 -5.59 5.64
C ARG A 47 3.37 -6.59 6.50
N TRP A 48 2.40 -6.12 7.29
CA TRP A 48 1.53 -6.99 8.07
C TRP A 48 0.72 -7.97 7.21
N LEU A 49 0.15 -7.51 6.08
CA LEU A 49 -0.58 -8.38 5.14
C LEU A 49 0.31 -9.46 4.53
N LYS A 50 1.55 -9.13 4.14
CA LYS A 50 2.54 -10.09 3.63
C LYS A 50 2.93 -11.15 4.67
N GLN A 51 3.03 -10.75 5.94
CA GLN A 51 3.32 -11.67 7.03
C GLN A 51 2.19 -12.67 7.26
N ASN A 52 0.94 -12.23 7.10
CA ASN A 52 -0.24 -13.06 7.35
C ASN A 52 -0.74 -13.83 6.11
N VAL A 53 -0.40 -13.37 4.90
CA VAL A 53 -0.85 -13.96 3.64
C VAL A 53 0.36 -14.22 2.73
N PRO A 54 0.87 -15.46 2.69
CA PRO A 54 2.09 -15.81 1.94
C PRO A 54 2.03 -15.48 0.44
N ALA A 55 0.84 -15.52 -0.16
CA ALA A 55 0.63 -15.17 -1.57
C ALA A 55 0.94 -13.70 -1.89
N LEU A 56 0.92 -12.81 -0.89
CA LEU A 56 1.13 -11.36 -1.09
C LEU A 56 2.61 -10.96 -0.98
N LYS A 57 3.54 -11.87 -0.67
CA LYS A 57 4.97 -11.57 -0.49
C LYS A 57 5.60 -10.84 -1.68
N ASN A 58 5.12 -11.09 -2.90
CA ASN A 58 5.64 -10.50 -4.12
C ASN A 58 4.92 -9.19 -4.55
N ILE A 59 3.95 -8.71 -3.77
CA ILE A 59 3.16 -7.52 -4.09
C ILE A 59 3.74 -6.30 -3.37
N GLY A 60 3.74 -5.12 -4.00
CA GLY A 60 4.24 -3.89 -3.37
C GLY A 60 5.72 -3.65 -3.66
N LEU A 61 6.47 -3.16 -2.66
CA LEU A 61 7.89 -2.88 -2.82
C LEU A 61 8.66 -4.18 -2.65
N LYS A 62 9.61 -4.43 -3.54
CA LYS A 62 10.53 -5.56 -3.41
C LYS A 62 11.60 -5.17 -2.41
N GLU A 63 11.68 -5.91 -1.31
CA GLU A 63 12.83 -5.82 -0.41
C GLU A 63 14.07 -6.19 -1.22
N ASP A 64 15.05 -5.28 -1.31
CA ASP A 64 16.30 -5.58 -1.99
C ASP A 64 17.02 -6.66 -1.17
N PRO A 65 17.40 -7.82 -1.74
CA PRO A 65 17.94 -8.96 -0.98
C PRO A 65 19.29 -8.71 -0.27
N LYS A 66 19.78 -7.47 -0.21
CA LYS A 66 21.17 -7.15 0.18
C LYS A 66 21.33 -6.49 1.54
N GLU A 67 20.28 -6.35 2.34
CA GLU A 67 20.39 -5.75 3.68
C GLU A 67 20.24 -6.77 4.83
N HIS A 68 20.78 -7.97 4.60
CA HIS A 68 21.20 -8.88 5.66
C HIS A 68 22.55 -9.49 5.25
N SER A 69 23.62 -8.72 5.41
CA SER A 69 25.00 -9.22 5.52
C SER A 69 25.56 -8.78 6.86
#